data_AF-A0A934J402-F1
#
_entry.id   AF-A0A934J402-F1
#
_cell.length_a   1.000
_cell.length_b   1.000
_cell.length_c   1.000
_cell.angle_alpha   90.00
_cell.angle_beta   90.00
_cell.angle_gamma   90.00
#
_symmetry.space_group_name_H-M   'P 1'
#
loop_
_entity.id
_entity.type
_entity.pdbx_description
1 polymer ?
#
loop_
_entity_poly.entity_id
_entity_poly.type
_entity_poly.pdbx_seq_one_letter_code
_entity_poly.pdbx_strand_id
1 'polypeptide(L)'
;MVSIRDDSQSIIAKYEYNSNGETSSILGQDYEGNWVDKSSDESFIGTLNLIRLHSFYYDKETGWYYTGSRYYDSSRNEFLKGAVKLQPPSLNDVLKNNDSIVTPFADYQLIMQIQSCQTTSLNDTNFGKPLTYSSSWYNSLSDIELLARLLYGENVLNEGDQYAVAWVLINRKNANSSEFGGNTFRGVATKSGAFEPLTGGQGGTENARVPNTSSNRWNTAIWSACTFTYTSSISDYNSLIPKAPGISNQLFFVGLSYFLTGTNSQDKTPSGTGLRYKMDNNYINIKNVVIVFDTTTSFQNPSKKDSITSHADLNSAQKRLRHNIFFNLD
;
A
#
# COMPACT_ATOMS: atom_id res chain seq x y z
N MET A 1 -33.56 -3.73 5.10
CA MET A 1 -34.32 -2.89 4.15
C MET A 1 -33.80 -1.47 4.27
N VAL A 2 -33.40 -0.85 3.16
CA VAL A 2 -32.95 0.55 3.11
C VAL A 2 -34.10 1.37 2.54
N SER A 3 -34.33 2.57 3.07
CA SER A 3 -35.44 3.43 2.66
C SER A 3 -35.09 4.89 2.85
N ILE A 4 -35.58 5.75 1.95
CA ILE A 4 -35.52 7.20 2.10
C ILE A 4 -36.81 7.66 2.76
N ARG A 5 -36.69 8.56 3.75
CA ARG A 5 -37.82 9.18 4.42
C ARG A 5 -37.82 10.69 4.20
N ASP A 6 -38.99 11.27 4.10
CA ASP A 6 -39.16 12.72 4.13
C ASP A 6 -39.05 13.28 5.55
N ASP A 7 -39.22 14.60 5.69
CA ASP A 7 -39.19 15.34 6.95
C ASP A 7 -40.28 14.88 7.95
N SER A 8 -41.37 14.34 7.43
CA SER A 8 -42.49 13.78 8.17
C SER A 8 -42.29 12.30 8.52
N GLN A 9 -41.11 11.75 8.25
CA GLN A 9 -40.72 10.34 8.43
C GLN A 9 -41.50 9.34 7.54
N SER A 10 -42.25 9.80 6.55
CA SER A 10 -42.91 8.93 5.59
C SER A 10 -41.89 8.36 4.62
N ILE A 11 -42.04 7.08 4.27
CA ILE A 11 -41.11 6.43 3.33
C ILE A 11 -41.45 6.90 1.92
N ILE A 12 -40.50 7.53 1.25
CA ILE A 12 -40.66 8.06 -0.12
C ILE A 12 -39.91 7.23 -1.18
N ALA A 13 -38.95 6.40 -0.76
CA ALA A 13 -38.31 5.41 -1.63
C ALA A 13 -37.92 4.15 -0.85
N LYS A 14 -37.97 2.99 -1.50
CA LYS A 14 -37.56 1.70 -0.94
C LYS A 14 -36.70 0.93 -1.93
N TYR A 15 -35.77 0.15 -1.39
CA TYR A 15 -34.90 -0.70 -2.19
C TYR A 15 -35.17 -2.17 -1.88
N GLU A 16 -35.38 -2.94 -2.95
CA GLU A 16 -35.40 -4.39 -2.91
C GLU A 16 -34.08 -4.93 -3.44
N TYR A 17 -33.65 -6.05 -2.88
CA TYR A 17 -32.40 -6.69 -3.22
C TYR A 17 -32.66 -8.15 -3.58
N ASN A 18 -31.96 -8.65 -4.60
CA ASN A 18 -32.00 -10.07 -4.94
C ASN A 18 -31.18 -10.92 -3.95
N SER A 19 -31.13 -12.24 -4.14
CA SER A 19 -30.37 -13.18 -3.30
C SER A 19 -28.87 -12.89 -3.24
N ASN A 20 -28.36 -12.13 -4.22
CA ASN A 20 -26.97 -11.73 -4.38
C ASN A 20 -26.74 -10.28 -3.91
N GLY A 21 -27.68 -9.66 -3.20
CA GLY A 21 -27.56 -8.29 -2.69
C GLY A 21 -27.52 -7.19 -3.76
N GLU A 22 -27.79 -7.50 -5.03
CA GLU A 22 -27.92 -6.48 -6.08
C GLU A 22 -29.29 -5.83 -5.96
N THR A 23 -29.37 -4.53 -6.27
CA THR A 23 -30.65 -3.80 -6.22
C THR A 23 -31.57 -4.34 -7.32
N SER A 24 -32.64 -5.05 -6.94
CA SER A 24 -33.60 -5.62 -7.88
C SER A 24 -34.67 -4.63 -8.32
N SER A 25 -35.09 -3.76 -7.40
CA SER A 25 -36.16 -2.79 -7.63
C SER A 25 -35.91 -1.53 -6.79
N ILE A 26 -36.19 -0.37 -7.36
CA ILE A 26 -36.19 0.93 -6.68
C ILE A 26 -37.63 1.42 -6.69
N LEU A 27 -38.32 1.27 -5.56
CA LEU A 27 -39.75 1.54 -5.47
C LEU A 27 -40.02 2.97 -5.00
N GLY A 28 -41.03 3.60 -5.61
CA GLY A 28 -41.61 4.88 -5.19
C GLY A 28 -43.14 4.80 -5.18
N GLN A 29 -43.81 5.75 -4.53
CA GLN A 29 -45.27 5.83 -4.58
C GLN A 29 -45.72 6.58 -5.85
N ASP A 30 -46.76 6.06 -6.51
CA ASP A 30 -47.47 6.79 -7.55
C ASP A 30 -48.48 7.80 -6.96
N TYR A 31 -49.26 8.45 -7.82
CA TYR A 31 -50.26 9.45 -7.41
C TYR A 31 -51.43 8.86 -6.61
N GLU A 32 -51.62 7.55 -6.64
CA GLU A 32 -52.64 6.82 -5.88
C GLU A 32 -52.06 6.25 -4.57
N GLY A 33 -50.76 6.42 -4.33
CA GLY A 33 -50.05 5.91 -3.16
C GLY A 33 -49.55 4.47 -3.29
N ASN A 34 -49.70 3.84 -4.46
CA ASN A 34 -49.22 2.48 -4.70
C ASN A 34 -47.71 2.46 -4.90
N TRP A 35 -47.04 1.45 -4.35
CA TRP A 35 -45.62 1.24 -4.57
C TRP A 35 -45.39 0.64 -5.96
N VAL A 36 -44.70 1.38 -6.82
CA VAL A 36 -44.36 0.97 -8.19
C VAL A 36 -42.86 1.04 -8.40
N ASP A 37 -42.35 0.22 -9.31
CA ASP A 37 -40.94 0.27 -9.69
C ASP A 37 -40.64 1.56 -10.48
N LYS A 38 -39.65 2.30 -9.99
CA LYS A 38 -39.16 3.57 -10.52
C LYS A 38 -37.68 3.46 -10.94
N SER A 39 -37.14 2.25 -11.08
CA SER A 39 -35.71 2.02 -11.39
C SER A 39 -35.23 2.68 -12.68
N SER A 40 -36.13 2.92 -13.65
CA SER A 40 -35.84 3.58 -14.93
C SER A 40 -36.01 5.10 -14.92
N ASP A 41 -36.53 5.69 -13.84
CA ASP A 41 -36.71 7.13 -13.71
C ASP A 41 -35.44 7.75 -13.14
N GLU A 42 -34.56 8.28 -14.00
CA GLU A 42 -33.28 8.88 -13.58
C GLU A 42 -33.43 10.12 -12.68
N SER A 43 -34.62 10.73 -12.64
CA SER A 43 -34.91 11.91 -11.82
C SER A 43 -35.47 11.57 -10.44
N PHE A 44 -35.84 10.31 -10.21
CA PHE A 44 -36.43 9.86 -8.95
C PHE A 44 -35.41 9.87 -7.81
N ILE A 45 -35.80 10.35 -6.62
CA ILE A 45 -34.90 10.39 -5.46
C ILE A 45 -34.31 9.01 -5.11
N GLY A 46 -35.06 7.93 -5.37
CA GLY A 46 -34.59 6.57 -5.18
C GLY A 46 -33.46 6.16 -6.14
N THR A 47 -33.49 6.60 -7.40
CA THR A 47 -32.45 6.27 -8.41
C THR A 47 -31.22 7.17 -8.26
N LEU A 48 -31.42 8.41 -7.79
CA LEU A 48 -30.36 9.36 -7.45
C LEU A 48 -29.55 8.93 -6.21
N ASN A 49 -30.20 8.33 -5.21
CA ASN A 49 -29.50 7.86 -4.02
C ASN A 49 -28.67 6.59 -4.31
N LEU A 50 -27.36 6.72 -4.04
CA LEU A 50 -26.38 5.65 -4.18
C LEU A 50 -26.05 4.98 -2.86
N ILE A 51 -26.54 5.47 -1.71
CA ILE A 51 -26.40 4.75 -0.44
C ILE A 51 -27.46 3.66 -0.38
N ARG A 52 -27.04 2.41 -0.55
CA ARG A 52 -27.91 1.26 -0.77
C ARG A 52 -27.56 0.11 0.17
N LEU A 53 -27.30 -1.09 -0.34
CA LEU A 53 -27.07 -2.30 0.46
C LEU A 53 -26.08 -2.03 1.61
N HIS A 54 -26.45 -2.42 2.84
CA HIS A 54 -25.65 -2.18 4.06
C HIS A 54 -25.27 -0.71 4.35
N SER A 55 -26.00 0.24 3.76
CA SER A 55 -25.65 1.66 3.78
C SER A 55 -24.30 1.97 3.14
N PHE A 56 -23.86 1.12 2.21
CA PHE A 56 -22.66 1.34 1.40
C PHE A 56 -23.02 2.14 0.13
N TYR A 57 -22.05 2.87 -0.38
CA TYR A 57 -22.18 3.62 -1.64
C TYR A 57 -22.11 2.67 -2.83
N TYR A 58 -23.15 2.63 -3.65
CA TYR A 58 -23.24 1.84 -4.87
C TYR A 58 -22.55 2.57 -6.02
N ASP A 59 -21.47 1.96 -6.51
CA ASP A 59 -20.67 2.43 -7.62
C ASP A 59 -21.26 1.88 -8.93
N LYS A 60 -21.84 2.76 -9.76
CA LYS A 60 -22.57 2.36 -10.97
C LYS A 60 -21.63 1.83 -12.05
N GLU A 61 -20.39 2.31 -12.10
CA GLU A 61 -19.39 1.89 -13.09
C GLU A 61 -18.96 0.44 -12.86
N THR A 62 -18.85 0.01 -11.60
CA THR A 62 -18.37 -1.34 -11.23
C THR A 62 -19.46 -2.30 -10.81
N GLY A 63 -20.60 -1.79 -10.33
CA GLY A 63 -21.66 -2.58 -9.70
C GLY A 63 -21.33 -3.01 -8.26
N TRP A 64 -20.25 -2.51 -7.66
CA TRP A 64 -19.84 -2.84 -6.29
C TRP A 64 -20.30 -1.80 -5.27
N TYR A 65 -20.15 -2.15 -3.99
CA TYR A 65 -20.53 -1.30 -2.87
C TYR A 65 -19.29 -0.84 -2.08
N TYR A 66 -19.07 0.46 -2.01
CA TYR A 66 -17.97 1.05 -1.24
C TYR A 66 -18.39 1.34 0.20
N THR A 67 -17.60 0.85 1.16
CA THR A 67 -17.87 1.00 2.60
C THR A 67 -17.23 2.22 3.24
N GLY A 68 -16.51 3.04 2.47
CA GLY A 68 -15.60 4.06 2.99
C GLY A 68 -14.16 3.55 3.19
N SER A 69 -13.92 2.23 3.19
CA SER A 69 -12.57 1.68 3.38
C SER A 69 -12.20 0.57 2.38
N ARG A 70 -13.19 -0.12 1.83
CA ARG A 70 -13.02 -1.19 0.84
C ARG A 70 -14.30 -1.38 0.04
N TYR A 71 -14.20 -2.06 -1.09
CA TYR A 71 -15.36 -2.48 -1.86
C TYR A 71 -15.84 -3.85 -1.43
N TYR A 72 -17.16 -3.99 -1.50
CA TYR A 72 -17.92 -5.19 -1.27
C TYR A 72 -18.60 -5.57 -2.59
N ASP A 73 -18.29 -6.78 -3.05
CA ASP A 73 -18.94 -7.39 -4.18
C ASP A 73 -20.15 -8.18 -3.67
N SER A 74 -21.35 -7.64 -3.87
CA SER A 74 -22.57 -8.29 -3.41
C SER A 74 -22.80 -9.61 -4.13
N SER A 75 -22.43 -9.71 -5.42
CA SER A 75 -22.64 -10.91 -6.23
C SER A 75 -21.94 -12.14 -5.67
N ARG A 76 -20.79 -11.92 -5.01
CA ARG A 76 -19.97 -12.94 -4.36
C ARG A 76 -20.13 -12.96 -2.84
N ASN A 77 -20.89 -12.03 -2.28
CA ASN A 77 -21.07 -11.83 -0.85
C ASN A 77 -19.71 -11.71 -0.11
N GLU A 78 -18.74 -11.01 -0.71
CA GLU A 78 -17.41 -10.86 -0.14
C GLU A 78 -16.83 -9.46 -0.37
N PHE A 79 -15.91 -9.07 0.51
CA PHE A 79 -15.09 -7.89 0.27
C PHE A 79 -14.00 -8.22 -0.71
N LEU A 80 -13.70 -7.27 -1.60
CA LEU A 80 -12.60 -7.43 -2.54
C LEU A 80 -11.29 -7.61 -1.77
N LYS A 81 -10.56 -8.67 -2.12
CA LYS A 81 -9.25 -8.98 -1.54
C LYS A 81 -8.25 -7.89 -1.90
N GLY A 82 -7.30 -7.62 -1.00
CA GLY A 82 -6.22 -6.66 -1.25
C GLY A 82 -6.54 -5.22 -0.84
N ALA A 83 -7.80 -4.89 -0.53
CA ALA A 83 -8.13 -3.60 0.04
C ALA A 83 -7.35 -3.40 1.35
N VAL A 84 -6.34 -2.54 1.29
CA VAL A 84 -5.70 -1.96 2.46
C VAL A 84 -6.82 -1.53 3.40
N LYS A 85 -6.67 -1.77 4.72
CA LYS A 85 -7.44 -1.01 5.71
C LYS A 85 -6.98 0.44 5.60
N LEU A 86 -7.33 1.12 4.50
CA LEU A 86 -7.28 2.57 4.46
C LEU A 86 -8.22 2.97 5.59
N GLN A 87 -7.72 3.78 6.52
CA GLN A 87 -8.65 4.44 7.42
C GLN A 87 -9.66 5.16 6.51
N PRO A 88 -10.96 4.95 6.73
CA PRO A 88 -11.93 5.72 5.97
C PRO A 88 -11.57 7.20 6.15
N PRO A 89 -11.42 7.96 5.04
CA PRO A 89 -11.14 9.38 5.13
C PRO A 89 -12.18 10.02 6.06
N SER A 90 -11.76 10.99 6.87
CA SER A 90 -12.72 11.66 7.73
C SER A 90 -13.82 12.29 6.87
N LEU A 91 -15.03 12.46 7.41
CA LEU A 91 -16.13 13.08 6.66
C LEU A 91 -15.73 14.45 6.09
N ASN A 92 -14.83 15.17 6.77
CA ASN A 92 -14.28 16.45 6.30
C ASN A 92 -13.30 16.28 5.13
N ASP A 93 -12.53 15.20 5.12
CA ASP A 93 -11.63 14.87 4.01
C ASP A 93 -12.44 14.50 2.78
N VAL A 94 -13.47 13.66 2.92
CA VAL A 94 -14.40 13.26 1.83
C VAL A 94 -15.10 14.46 1.21
N LEU A 95 -15.49 15.44 2.04
CA LEU A 95 -16.33 16.55 1.60
C LEU A 95 -15.55 17.76 1.07
N LYS A 96 -14.20 17.78 1.12
CA LYS A 96 -13.35 18.95 0.79
C LYS A 96 -14.13 20.26 0.96
N ASN A 97 -14.44 20.64 2.21
CA ASN A 97 -15.25 21.83 2.48
C ASN A 97 -14.57 23.09 1.93
N ASN A 98 -14.88 23.41 0.67
CA ASN A 98 -14.66 24.67 -0.01
C ASN A 98 -16.03 25.11 -0.52
N ASP A 99 -16.68 25.99 0.23
CA ASP A 99 -17.82 26.78 -0.23
C ASP A 99 -18.97 25.97 -0.87
N SER A 100 -19.37 24.87 -0.24
CA SER A 100 -20.60 24.12 -0.58
C SER A 100 -20.63 23.49 -1.98
N ILE A 101 -19.49 23.35 -2.65
CA ILE A 101 -19.38 22.64 -3.93
C ILE A 101 -18.83 21.22 -3.67
N VAL A 102 -19.67 20.20 -3.86
CA VAL A 102 -19.26 18.79 -3.83
C VAL A 102 -18.59 18.45 -5.16
N THR A 103 -17.26 18.45 -5.20
CA THR A 103 -16.50 17.92 -6.35
C THR A 103 -16.17 16.44 -6.14
N PRO A 104 -16.34 15.55 -7.14
CA PRO A 104 -15.90 14.17 -7.01
C PRO A 104 -14.41 14.09 -6.68
N PHE A 105 -14.07 13.17 -5.79
CA PHE A 105 -12.70 12.99 -5.31
C PHE A 105 -11.81 12.49 -6.45
N ALA A 106 -10.92 13.33 -6.98
CA ALA A 106 -9.92 12.89 -7.96
C ALA A 106 -9.05 11.71 -7.44
N ASP A 107 -8.88 11.61 -6.12
CA ASP A 107 -8.19 10.48 -5.45
C ASP A 107 -8.96 9.16 -5.62
N TYR A 108 -10.29 9.18 -5.73
CA TYR A 108 -11.10 7.96 -5.78
C TYR A 108 -10.90 7.18 -7.08
N GLN A 109 -10.88 7.87 -8.22
CA GLN A 109 -10.61 7.22 -9.51
C GLN A 109 -9.21 6.61 -9.54
N LEU A 110 -8.21 7.29 -8.95
CA LEU A 110 -6.85 6.77 -8.80
C LEU A 110 -6.84 5.52 -7.90
N ILE A 111 -7.51 5.56 -6.75
CA ILE A 111 -7.65 4.41 -5.83
C ILE A 111 -8.29 3.22 -6.56
N MET A 112 -9.35 3.45 -7.35
CA MET A 112 -9.99 2.40 -8.14
C MET A 112 -9.05 1.78 -9.17
N GLN A 113 -8.26 2.59 -9.87
CA GLN A 113 -7.26 2.10 -10.83
C GLN A 113 -6.22 1.22 -10.14
N ILE A 114 -5.73 1.64 -8.97
CA ILE A 114 -4.76 0.87 -8.17
C ILE A 114 -5.38 -0.43 -7.65
N GLN A 115 -6.62 -0.39 -7.14
CA GLN A 115 -7.35 -1.57 -6.68
C GLN A 115 -7.64 -2.55 -7.82
N SER A 116 -8.03 -2.04 -8.99
CA SER A 116 -8.26 -2.84 -10.19
C SER A 116 -6.96 -3.51 -10.64
N CYS A 117 -5.85 -2.77 -10.68
CA CYS A 117 -4.52 -3.33 -10.95
C CYS A 117 -4.18 -4.45 -9.98
N GLN A 118 -4.31 -4.22 -8.67
CA GLN A 118 -3.99 -5.21 -7.65
C GLN A 118 -4.88 -6.46 -7.79
N THR A 119 -6.18 -6.28 -7.99
CA THR A 119 -7.14 -7.38 -8.17
C THR A 119 -6.82 -8.20 -9.41
N THR A 120 -6.55 -7.54 -10.54
CA THR A 120 -6.15 -8.21 -11.78
C THR A 120 -4.85 -8.98 -11.59
N SER A 121 -3.84 -8.41 -10.93
CA SER A 121 -2.58 -9.11 -10.62
C SER A 121 -2.80 -10.31 -9.69
N LEU A 122 -3.67 -10.22 -8.69
CA LEU A 122 -3.97 -11.32 -7.77
C LEU A 122 -4.76 -12.46 -8.42
N ASN A 123 -5.59 -12.15 -9.42
CA ASN A 123 -6.39 -13.12 -10.16
C ASN A 123 -5.65 -13.71 -11.38
N ASP A 124 -4.55 -13.08 -11.83
CA ASP A 124 -3.73 -13.61 -12.90
C ASP A 124 -2.91 -14.81 -12.40
N THR A 125 -3.26 -15.99 -12.92
CA THR A 125 -2.55 -17.24 -12.59
C THR A 125 -1.07 -17.24 -12.95
N ASN A 126 -0.60 -16.33 -13.82
CA ASN A 126 0.82 -16.21 -14.18
C ASN A 126 1.60 -15.25 -13.29
N PHE A 127 0.92 -14.29 -12.64
CA PHE A 127 1.56 -13.28 -11.82
C PHE A 127 2.08 -13.89 -10.51
N GLY A 128 3.38 -13.72 -10.23
CA GLY A 128 4.00 -14.31 -9.02
C GLY A 128 4.32 -15.80 -9.14
N LYS A 129 4.19 -16.43 -10.33
CA LYS A 129 4.62 -17.82 -10.54
C LYS A 129 6.10 -18.01 -10.19
N PRO A 130 6.51 -19.18 -9.66
CA PRO A 130 7.91 -19.46 -9.40
C PRO A 130 8.78 -19.31 -10.65
N LEU A 131 9.93 -18.63 -10.52
CA LEU A 131 10.89 -18.41 -11.59
C LEU A 131 12.23 -19.07 -11.28
N THR A 132 12.85 -19.68 -12.30
CA THR A 132 14.22 -20.22 -12.20
C THR A 132 15.21 -19.06 -12.11
N TYR A 133 16.28 -19.24 -11.32
CA TYR A 133 17.34 -18.25 -11.22
C TYR A 133 18.11 -18.11 -12.55
N SER A 134 18.34 -16.87 -12.94
CA SER A 134 19.40 -16.40 -13.81
C SER A 134 19.81 -15.00 -13.34
N SER A 135 20.95 -14.45 -13.73
CA SER A 135 21.34 -13.08 -13.33
C SER A 135 20.39 -11.99 -13.85
N SER A 136 19.47 -12.34 -14.76
CA SER A 136 18.54 -11.44 -15.41
C SER A 136 17.12 -12.00 -15.45
N TRP A 137 16.74 -12.84 -14.46
CA TRP A 137 15.47 -13.56 -14.41
C TRP A 137 14.24 -12.64 -14.47
N TYR A 138 14.42 -11.37 -14.09
CA TYR A 138 13.38 -10.34 -14.03
C TYR A 138 13.20 -9.55 -15.34
N ASN A 139 14.06 -9.74 -16.35
CA ASN A 139 14.07 -8.89 -17.56
C ASN A 139 12.75 -8.91 -18.35
N SER A 140 12.09 -10.06 -18.42
CA SER A 140 10.84 -10.22 -19.17
C SER A 140 9.59 -9.85 -18.38
N LEU A 141 9.71 -9.53 -17.08
CA LEU A 141 8.58 -9.21 -16.24
C LEU A 141 8.05 -7.82 -16.54
N SER A 142 6.76 -7.61 -16.33
CA SER A 142 6.17 -6.27 -16.30
C SER A 142 6.75 -5.44 -15.14
N ASP A 143 6.66 -4.12 -15.21
CA ASP A 143 7.11 -3.24 -14.13
C ASP A 143 6.38 -3.54 -12.81
N ILE A 144 5.07 -3.79 -12.88
CA ILE A 144 4.25 -4.13 -11.72
C ILE A 144 4.76 -5.42 -11.06
N GLU A 145 4.99 -6.48 -11.83
CA GLU A 145 5.45 -7.76 -11.27
C GLU A 145 6.88 -7.67 -10.72
N LEU A 146 7.78 -7.00 -11.44
CA LEU A 146 9.15 -6.78 -11.01
C LEU A 146 9.19 -6.03 -9.67
N LEU A 147 8.43 -4.94 -9.55
CA LEU A 147 8.39 -4.12 -8.34
C LEU A 147 7.70 -4.84 -7.18
N ALA A 148 6.64 -5.59 -7.44
CA ALA A 148 5.98 -6.41 -6.42
C ALA A 148 6.93 -7.49 -5.87
N ARG A 149 7.68 -8.18 -6.74
CA ARG A 149 8.68 -9.18 -6.32
C ARG A 149 9.83 -8.58 -5.52
N LEU A 150 10.31 -7.39 -5.92
CA LEU A 150 11.32 -6.65 -5.15
C LEU A 150 10.80 -6.34 -3.75
N LEU A 151 9.66 -5.66 -3.64
CA LEU A 151 9.11 -5.21 -2.35
C LEU A 151 8.76 -6.39 -1.43
N TYR A 152 8.28 -7.50 -2.00
CA TYR A 152 8.07 -8.74 -1.26
C TYR A 152 9.39 -9.33 -0.76
N GLY A 153 10.38 -9.47 -1.65
CA GLY A 153 11.66 -10.08 -1.32
C GLY A 153 12.48 -9.29 -0.30
N GLU A 154 12.35 -7.97 -0.26
CA GLU A 154 13.07 -7.10 0.69
C GLU A 154 12.58 -7.27 2.14
N ASN A 155 11.31 -7.64 2.34
CA ASN A 155 10.85 -8.06 3.66
C ASN A 155 9.59 -8.94 3.57
N VAL A 156 9.77 -10.24 3.86
CA VAL A 156 8.67 -11.23 3.87
C VAL A 156 7.92 -11.32 5.21
N LEU A 157 8.34 -10.56 6.23
CA LEU A 157 7.89 -10.72 7.62
C LEU A 157 7.15 -9.50 8.18
N ASN A 158 7.45 -8.30 7.70
CA ASN A 158 6.97 -7.02 8.22
C ASN A 158 6.49 -6.08 7.09
N GLU A 159 5.19 -5.80 7.06
CA GLU A 159 4.55 -4.93 6.07
C GLU A 159 4.98 -3.47 6.20
N GLY A 160 5.23 -2.98 7.42
CA GLY A 160 5.73 -1.61 7.64
C GLY A 160 7.09 -1.38 6.98
N ASP A 161 7.95 -2.39 7.01
CA ASP A 161 9.23 -2.37 6.31
C ASP A 161 9.07 -2.40 4.79
N GLN A 162 8.12 -3.19 4.25
CA GLN A 162 7.86 -3.18 2.80
C GLN A 162 7.46 -1.78 2.32
N TYR A 163 6.63 -1.07 3.08
CA TYR A 163 6.29 0.31 2.77
C TYR A 163 7.48 1.27 2.94
N ALA A 164 8.32 1.08 3.95
CA ALA A 164 9.53 1.89 4.12
C ALA A 164 10.52 1.69 2.94
N VAL A 165 10.64 0.47 2.43
CA VAL A 165 11.40 0.18 1.19
C VAL A 165 10.76 0.84 -0.03
N ALA A 166 9.42 0.84 -0.13
CA ALA A 166 8.71 1.58 -1.17
C ALA A 166 9.02 3.09 -1.14
N TRP A 167 9.14 3.68 0.04
CA TRP A 167 9.60 5.07 0.21
C TRP A 167 11.05 5.29 -0.22
N VAL A 168 11.95 4.32 0.00
CA VAL A 168 13.32 4.39 -0.53
C VAL A 168 13.31 4.39 -2.07
N LEU A 169 12.49 3.55 -2.71
CA LEU A 169 12.32 3.56 -4.18
C LEU A 169 11.84 4.92 -4.69
N ILE A 170 10.83 5.51 -4.05
CA ILE A 170 10.32 6.85 -4.38
C ILE A 170 11.44 7.89 -4.26
N ASN A 171 12.16 7.89 -3.14
CA ASN A 171 13.23 8.86 -2.87
C ASN A 171 14.37 8.73 -3.88
N ARG A 172 14.82 7.50 -4.16
CA ARG A 172 15.87 7.19 -5.14
C ARG A 172 15.47 7.61 -6.56
N LYS A 173 14.25 7.28 -6.99
CA LYS A 173 13.69 7.71 -8.28
C LYS A 173 13.67 9.23 -8.40
N ASN A 174 13.18 9.92 -7.37
CA ASN A 174 13.04 11.38 -7.37
C ASN A 174 14.39 12.10 -7.25
N ALA A 175 15.40 11.47 -6.65
CA ALA A 175 16.78 11.96 -6.69
C ALA A 175 17.35 11.98 -8.11
N ASN A 176 16.83 11.14 -9.02
CA ASN A 176 17.21 11.07 -10.44
C ASN A 176 18.74 11.03 -10.63
N SER A 177 19.42 10.22 -9.81
CA SER A 177 20.86 10.05 -9.84
C SER A 177 21.22 8.74 -10.52
N SER A 178 22.29 8.72 -11.32
CA SER A 178 22.85 7.50 -11.89
C SER A 178 23.38 6.53 -10.82
N GLU A 179 23.72 7.05 -9.63
CA GLU A 179 24.02 6.27 -8.42
C GLU A 179 22.87 5.31 -8.10
N PHE A 180 21.64 5.81 -8.19
CA PHE A 180 20.43 5.06 -7.87
C PHE A 180 19.69 4.53 -9.09
N GLY A 181 20.26 4.56 -10.29
CA GLY A 181 19.62 4.01 -11.49
C GLY A 181 18.65 4.96 -12.22
N GLY A 182 18.67 6.26 -11.90
CA GLY A 182 17.95 7.29 -12.66
C GLY A 182 16.54 7.62 -12.15
N ASN A 183 15.66 8.04 -13.05
CA ASN A 183 14.31 8.57 -12.74
C ASN A 183 13.16 7.58 -12.97
N THR A 184 13.44 6.29 -13.16
CA THR A 184 12.40 5.26 -13.32
C THR A 184 12.46 4.25 -12.19
N PHE A 185 11.31 3.74 -11.76
CA PHE A 185 11.28 2.71 -10.72
C PHE A 185 11.99 1.43 -11.15
N ARG A 186 11.84 1.01 -12.42
CA ARG A 186 12.61 -0.11 -12.96
C ARG A 186 14.12 0.16 -12.90
N GLY A 187 14.57 1.32 -13.37
CA GLY A 187 15.99 1.69 -13.33
C GLY A 187 16.57 1.65 -11.91
N VAL A 188 15.82 2.15 -10.93
CA VAL A 188 16.17 2.06 -9.51
C VAL A 188 16.21 0.62 -9.01
N ALA A 189 15.16 -0.14 -9.27
CA ALA A 189 15.01 -1.54 -8.84
C ALA A 189 16.10 -2.46 -9.42
N THR A 190 16.51 -2.23 -10.66
CA THR A 190 17.48 -3.08 -11.38
C THR A 190 18.91 -2.52 -11.34
N LYS A 191 19.17 -1.43 -10.61
CA LYS A 191 20.52 -0.93 -10.41
C LYS A 191 21.36 -2.02 -9.71
N SER A 192 22.48 -2.39 -10.32
CA SER A 192 23.36 -3.45 -9.81
C SER A 192 23.72 -3.22 -8.34
N GLY A 193 23.45 -4.21 -7.49
CA GLY A 193 23.74 -4.18 -6.05
C GLY A 193 22.78 -3.32 -5.22
N ALA A 194 21.78 -2.67 -5.83
CA ALA A 194 20.88 -1.76 -5.10
C ALA A 194 19.82 -2.49 -4.28
N PHE A 195 19.36 -3.65 -4.76
CA PHE A 195 18.35 -4.51 -4.15
C PHE A 195 18.72 -5.98 -4.39
N GLU A 196 19.06 -6.69 -3.32
CA GLU A 196 19.46 -8.11 -3.35
C GLU A 196 18.35 -9.01 -3.96
N PRO A 197 17.05 -8.82 -3.66
CA PRO A 197 16.00 -9.67 -4.18
C PRO A 197 15.87 -9.69 -5.70
N LEU A 198 16.36 -8.67 -6.42
CA LEU A 198 16.40 -8.69 -7.88
C LEU A 198 17.81 -8.96 -8.42
N THR A 199 18.80 -8.21 -7.95
CA THR A 199 20.14 -8.14 -8.56
C THR A 199 21.18 -9.03 -7.88
N GLY A 200 20.80 -9.69 -6.78
CA GLY A 200 21.65 -10.60 -6.03
C GLY A 200 21.78 -12.00 -6.64
N GLY A 201 22.42 -12.90 -5.90
CA GLY A 201 22.60 -14.30 -6.29
C GLY A 201 21.35 -15.17 -6.09
N GLN A 202 21.49 -16.47 -6.38
CA GLN A 202 20.38 -17.43 -6.31
C GLN A 202 19.64 -17.43 -4.96
N GLY A 203 20.39 -17.39 -3.84
CA GLY A 203 19.81 -17.39 -2.49
C GLY A 203 19.13 -16.06 -2.14
N GLY A 204 19.81 -14.93 -2.37
CA GLY A 204 19.26 -13.60 -2.08
C GLY A 204 18.01 -13.25 -2.90
N THR A 205 17.87 -13.83 -4.10
CA THR A 205 16.71 -13.61 -5.00
C THR A 205 15.56 -14.59 -4.77
N GLU A 206 15.71 -15.60 -3.91
CA GLU A 206 14.75 -16.71 -3.80
C GLU A 206 13.34 -16.24 -3.44
N ASN A 207 13.19 -15.40 -2.42
CA ASN A 207 11.88 -14.90 -2.00
C ASN A 207 11.17 -14.09 -3.09
N ALA A 208 11.90 -13.32 -3.90
CA ALA A 208 11.34 -12.57 -5.01
C ALA A 208 10.97 -13.47 -6.20
N ARG A 209 11.74 -14.53 -6.46
CA ARG A 209 11.45 -15.50 -7.53
C ARG A 209 10.32 -16.45 -7.18
N VAL A 210 10.15 -16.78 -5.90
CA VAL A 210 9.15 -17.74 -5.39
C VAL A 210 8.31 -17.10 -4.28
N PRO A 211 7.52 -16.05 -4.57
CA PRO A 211 6.76 -15.36 -3.55
C PRO A 211 5.62 -16.23 -3.00
N ASN A 212 5.29 -16.08 -1.72
CA ASN A 212 4.06 -16.64 -1.16
C ASN A 212 2.88 -15.76 -1.60
N THR A 213 2.26 -16.12 -2.71
CA THR A 213 1.19 -15.34 -3.35
C THR A 213 -0.10 -15.24 -2.54
N SER A 214 -0.27 -16.08 -1.52
CA SER A 214 -1.42 -16.05 -0.60
C SER A 214 -1.19 -15.15 0.62
N SER A 215 0.00 -14.54 0.77
CA SER A 215 0.35 -13.76 1.96
C SER A 215 -0.10 -12.30 1.86
N ASN A 216 -0.43 -11.69 3.00
CA ASN A 216 -0.71 -10.26 3.06
C ASN A 216 0.47 -9.38 2.63
N ARG A 217 1.71 -9.90 2.77
CA ARG A 217 2.94 -9.21 2.35
C ARG A 217 3.04 -9.14 0.83
N TRP A 218 2.57 -10.18 0.13
CA TRP A 218 2.45 -10.16 -1.32
C TRP A 218 1.40 -9.13 -1.77
N ASN A 219 0.24 -9.12 -1.12
CA ASN A 219 -0.81 -8.13 -1.40
C ASN A 219 -0.30 -6.69 -1.20
N THR A 220 0.44 -6.45 -0.11
CA THR A 220 1.07 -5.15 0.22
C THR A 220 2.09 -4.72 -0.83
N ALA A 221 2.91 -5.66 -1.30
CA ALA A 221 3.90 -5.40 -2.33
C ALA A 221 3.24 -5.03 -3.68
N ILE A 222 2.18 -5.74 -4.07
CA ILE A 222 1.42 -5.43 -5.29
C ILE A 222 0.75 -4.06 -5.18
N TRP A 223 0.16 -3.72 -4.03
CA TRP A 223 -0.46 -2.41 -3.82
C TRP A 223 0.52 -1.26 -4.11
N SER A 224 1.72 -1.35 -3.54
CA SER A 224 2.76 -0.33 -3.73
C SER A 224 3.23 -0.29 -5.19
N ALA A 225 3.43 -1.45 -5.83
CA ALA A 225 3.80 -1.55 -7.24
C ALA A 225 2.74 -0.98 -8.20
N CYS A 226 1.46 -1.26 -7.95
CA CYS A 226 0.35 -0.64 -8.68
C CYS A 226 0.32 0.87 -8.44
N THR A 227 0.50 1.33 -7.21
CA THR A 227 0.54 2.77 -6.89
C THR A 227 1.63 3.49 -7.69
N PHE A 228 2.82 2.91 -7.82
CA PHE A 228 3.91 3.43 -8.65
C PHE A 228 3.55 3.57 -10.14
N THR A 229 2.60 2.78 -10.62
CA THR A 229 2.18 2.75 -12.03
C THR A 229 1.18 3.87 -12.35
N TYR A 230 0.26 4.17 -11.42
CA TYR A 230 -0.84 5.10 -11.69
C TYR A 230 -0.61 6.52 -11.19
N THR A 231 0.38 6.75 -10.33
CA THR A 231 0.73 8.11 -9.90
C THR A 231 2.24 8.29 -9.75
N SER A 232 2.67 9.54 -9.92
CA SER A 232 4.01 10.03 -9.58
C SER A 232 3.99 11.15 -8.55
N SER A 233 2.81 11.51 -8.05
CA SER A 233 2.62 12.59 -7.09
C SER A 233 3.04 12.16 -5.69
N ILE A 234 3.81 13.03 -5.03
CA ILE A 234 4.20 12.81 -3.64
C ILE A 234 3.00 12.89 -2.68
N SER A 235 1.97 13.68 -3.00
CA SER A 235 0.74 13.74 -2.20
C SER A 235 0.05 12.38 -2.20
N ASP A 236 -0.08 11.78 -3.38
CA ASP A 236 -0.80 10.53 -3.56
C ASP A 236 -0.03 9.40 -2.88
N TYR A 237 1.31 9.37 -3.01
CA TYR A 237 2.12 8.42 -2.27
C TYR A 237 1.96 8.56 -0.75
N ASN A 238 1.89 9.78 -0.20
CA ASN A 238 1.65 9.98 1.23
C ASN A 238 0.30 9.44 1.69
N SER A 239 -0.74 9.53 0.84
CA SER A 239 -2.08 9.01 1.13
C SER A 239 -2.18 7.48 0.96
N LEU A 240 -1.49 6.93 -0.03
CA LEU A 240 -1.70 5.56 -0.51
C LEU A 240 -0.66 4.57 -0.01
N ILE A 241 0.55 5.02 0.34
CA ILE A 241 1.64 4.16 0.84
C ILE A 241 1.92 4.52 2.30
N PRO A 242 1.43 3.71 3.26
CA PRO A 242 1.63 3.95 4.69
C PRO A 242 3.08 4.28 5.02
N LYS A 243 3.29 5.39 5.73
CA LYS A 243 4.62 5.88 6.09
C LYS A 243 4.79 5.81 7.61
N ALA A 244 5.61 4.88 8.06
CA ALA A 244 5.93 4.75 9.47
C ALA A 244 6.63 6.02 10.01
N PRO A 245 6.46 6.37 11.30
CA PRO A 245 7.11 7.54 11.88
C PRO A 245 8.62 7.55 11.65
N GLY A 246 9.17 8.72 11.31
CA GLY A 246 10.61 8.91 11.04
C GLY A 246 11.05 8.58 9.61
N ILE A 247 10.33 7.72 8.88
CA ILE A 247 10.56 7.55 7.44
C ILE A 247 10.22 8.86 6.74
N SER A 248 11.13 9.34 5.91
CA SER A 248 11.05 10.60 5.19
C SER A 248 11.83 10.47 3.87
N ASN A 249 13.07 10.94 3.84
CA ASN A 249 13.92 11.01 2.66
C ASN A 249 15.08 10.00 2.69
N GLN A 250 14.97 8.90 3.44
CA GLN A 250 16.02 7.89 3.49
C GLN A 250 16.29 7.34 2.08
N LEU A 251 17.56 7.32 1.71
CA LEU A 251 18.07 6.78 0.44
C LEU A 251 18.75 5.42 0.61
N PHE A 252 19.08 5.04 1.85
CA PHE A 252 19.82 3.82 2.15
C PHE A 252 19.08 2.99 3.18
N PHE A 253 19.19 1.67 3.05
CA PHE A 253 18.78 0.71 4.05
C PHE A 253 19.54 -0.60 3.88
N VAL A 254 19.57 -1.41 4.94
CA VAL A 254 20.00 -2.80 4.90
C VAL A 254 19.21 -3.62 5.92
N GLY A 255 19.26 -4.94 5.84
CA GLY A 255 18.74 -5.82 6.88
C GLY A 255 19.36 -5.50 8.25
N LEU A 256 18.54 -5.35 9.30
CA LEU A 256 19.02 -4.96 10.62
C LEU A 256 20.01 -5.98 11.21
N SER A 257 19.75 -7.26 10.99
CA SER A 257 20.66 -8.33 11.42
C SER A 257 22.00 -8.23 10.68
N TYR A 258 21.98 -7.93 9.38
CA TYR A 258 23.20 -7.70 8.60
C TYR A 258 23.95 -6.46 9.10
N PHE A 259 23.25 -5.35 9.36
CA PHE A 259 23.84 -4.12 9.91
C PHE A 259 24.59 -4.38 11.22
N LEU A 260 24.02 -5.16 12.13
CA LEU A 260 24.60 -5.42 13.45
C LEU A 260 25.73 -6.45 13.43
N THR A 261 25.88 -7.21 12.35
CA THR A 261 26.91 -8.26 12.24
C THR A 261 28.33 -7.68 12.18
N GLY A 262 29.21 -8.19 13.05
CA GLY A 262 30.67 -8.06 12.97
C GLY A 262 31.16 -6.62 12.77
N THR A 263 31.49 -6.29 11.51
CA THR A 263 32.17 -5.05 11.10
C THR A 263 31.33 -4.18 10.14
N ASN A 264 30.04 -4.49 9.96
CA ASN A 264 29.20 -3.72 9.03
C ASN A 264 28.78 -2.35 9.59
N SER A 265 28.79 -2.19 10.92
CA SER A 265 28.47 -0.95 11.59
C SER A 265 29.28 -0.75 12.87
N GLN A 266 29.44 0.52 13.26
CA GLN A 266 30.13 0.95 14.48
C GLN A 266 29.36 2.08 15.17
N ASP A 267 29.67 2.31 16.44
CA ASP A 267 29.27 3.54 17.12
C ASP A 267 30.09 4.73 16.57
N LYS A 268 29.48 5.90 16.53
CA LYS A 268 30.20 7.16 16.26
C LYS A 268 31.15 7.45 17.44
N THR A 269 32.24 8.15 17.15
CA THR A 269 33.18 8.61 18.18
C THR A 269 33.00 10.13 18.38
N PRO A 270 32.74 10.61 19.61
CA PRO A 270 32.62 9.85 20.87
C PRO A 270 31.34 9.00 20.92
N SER A 271 31.37 7.89 21.67
CA SER A 271 30.22 6.98 21.81
C SER A 271 28.99 7.70 22.36
N GLY A 272 27.80 7.28 21.93
CA GLY A 272 26.53 7.91 22.28
C GLY A 272 26.10 9.06 21.36
N THR A 273 26.87 9.34 20.30
CA THR A 273 26.57 10.41 19.34
C THR A 273 25.96 9.91 18.02
N GLY A 274 25.67 8.61 17.92
CA GLY A 274 25.06 7.99 16.74
C GLY A 274 25.84 6.80 16.22
N LEU A 275 25.60 6.48 14.95
CA LEU A 275 26.08 5.26 14.30
C LEU A 275 26.89 5.57 13.05
N ARG A 276 27.66 4.58 12.62
CA ARG A 276 28.41 4.54 11.37
C ARG A 276 28.10 3.26 10.62
N TYR A 277 28.04 3.32 9.31
CA TYR A 277 27.87 2.17 8.42
C TYR A 277 29.08 2.02 7.50
N LYS A 278 29.49 0.78 7.22
CA LYS A 278 30.64 0.48 6.38
C LYS A 278 30.21 0.42 4.90
N MET A 279 30.69 1.37 4.09
CA MET A 279 30.55 1.37 2.63
C MET A 279 31.92 1.37 1.99
N ASP A 280 32.15 0.48 1.02
CA ASP A 280 33.42 0.36 0.30
C ASP A 280 34.66 0.34 1.21
N ASN A 281 34.57 -0.43 2.29
CA ASN A 281 35.55 -0.54 3.37
C ASN A 281 35.76 0.69 4.27
N ASN A 282 35.02 1.77 4.07
CA ASN A 282 35.08 2.98 4.88
C ASN A 282 33.86 3.11 5.78
N TYR A 283 34.07 3.50 7.04
CA TYR A 283 32.96 3.80 7.95
C TYR A 283 32.49 5.24 7.76
N ILE A 284 31.25 5.41 7.33
CA ILE A 284 30.62 6.70 7.10
C ILE A 284 29.59 6.92 8.22
N ASN A 285 29.54 8.13 8.78
CA ASN A 285 28.52 8.46 9.77
C ASN A 285 27.14 8.44 9.09
N ILE A 286 26.13 7.99 9.82
CA ILE A 286 24.75 7.92 9.32
C ILE A 286 23.81 8.75 10.20
N LYS A 287 22.78 9.30 9.57
CA LYS A 287 21.74 10.14 10.18
C LYS A 287 20.34 9.71 9.76
N ASN A 288 19.34 10.27 10.44
CA ASN A 288 17.91 10.00 10.22
C ASN A 288 17.64 8.49 10.24
N VAL A 289 18.22 7.81 11.23
CA VAL A 289 18.18 6.35 11.36
C VAL A 289 16.80 5.92 11.85
N VAL A 290 16.19 4.97 11.17
CA VAL A 290 14.85 4.46 11.51
C VAL A 290 14.84 2.94 11.41
N ILE A 291 14.27 2.28 12.41
CA ILE A 291 13.93 0.86 12.40
C ILE A 291 12.42 0.79 12.55
N VAL A 292 11.72 0.27 11.54
CA VAL A 292 10.26 0.27 11.48
C VAL A 292 9.70 -1.01 12.12
N PHE A 293 8.80 -0.86 13.09
CA PHE A 293 8.14 -2.00 13.72
C PHE A 293 6.84 -2.34 12.99
N ASP A 294 6.06 -1.31 12.66
CA ASP A 294 4.84 -1.38 11.87
C ASP A 294 4.55 0.00 11.22
N THR A 295 3.37 0.20 10.64
CA THR A 295 3.00 1.46 9.98
C THR A 295 2.79 2.64 10.93
N THR A 296 2.75 2.40 12.24
CA THR A 296 2.43 3.38 13.29
C THR A 296 3.55 3.57 14.30
N THR A 297 4.51 2.65 14.40
CA THR A 297 5.59 2.69 15.39
C THR A 297 6.97 2.39 14.78
N SER A 298 7.99 3.05 15.31
CA SER A 298 9.38 2.88 14.91
C SER A 298 10.34 3.25 16.03
N PHE A 299 11.59 2.76 15.95
CA PHE A 299 12.69 3.22 16.78
C PHE A 299 13.64 4.10 15.97
N GLN A 300 13.91 5.30 16.46
CA GLN A 300 14.57 6.35 15.69
C GLN A 300 15.85 6.83 16.36
N ASN A 301 16.85 7.15 15.55
CA ASN A 301 18.12 7.76 15.93
C ASN A 301 18.78 7.14 17.18
N PRO A 302 19.02 5.81 17.20
CA PRO A 302 19.75 5.19 18.30
C PRO A 302 21.13 5.83 18.47
N SER A 303 21.45 6.17 19.72
CA SER A 303 22.71 6.81 20.08
C SER A 303 23.95 5.91 19.95
N LYS A 304 23.73 4.58 19.98
CA LYS A 304 24.75 3.52 19.87
C LYS A 304 24.11 2.17 19.54
N LYS A 305 24.90 1.19 19.12
CA LYS A 305 24.43 -0.17 18.74
C LYS A 305 23.75 -0.88 19.90
N ASP A 306 24.27 -0.72 21.11
CA ASP A 306 23.68 -1.34 22.31
C ASP A 306 22.25 -0.89 22.57
N SER A 307 21.89 0.35 22.22
CA SER A 307 20.51 0.84 22.35
C SER A 307 19.55 0.08 21.43
N ILE A 308 20.02 -0.45 20.31
CA ILE A 308 19.22 -1.31 19.42
C ILE A 308 19.08 -2.70 20.04
N THR A 309 20.19 -3.31 20.47
CA THR A 309 20.17 -4.68 20.99
C THR A 309 19.53 -4.81 22.37
N SER A 310 19.40 -3.71 23.12
CA SER A 310 18.67 -3.67 24.39
C SER A 310 17.19 -3.30 24.25
N HIS A 311 16.73 -2.84 23.07
CA HIS A 311 15.33 -2.45 22.87
C HIS A 311 14.41 -3.67 22.99
N ALA A 312 13.28 -3.56 23.69
CA ALA A 312 12.39 -4.67 23.99
C ALA A 312 11.93 -5.43 22.73
N ASP A 313 11.68 -4.69 21.64
CA ASP A 313 11.27 -5.26 20.35
C ASP A 313 12.42 -5.76 19.47
N LEU A 314 13.68 -5.58 19.88
CA LEU A 314 14.87 -5.96 19.08
C LEU A 314 15.90 -6.78 19.87
N ASN A 315 15.57 -7.16 21.12
CA ASN A 315 16.50 -7.81 22.04
C ASN A 315 16.84 -9.28 21.73
N SER A 316 16.27 -9.87 20.68
CA SER A 316 16.63 -11.22 20.20
C SER A 316 16.95 -11.23 18.71
N ALA A 317 17.74 -12.22 18.28
CA ALA A 317 18.06 -12.38 16.87
C ALA A 317 16.79 -12.60 16.02
N GLN A 318 15.83 -13.41 16.49
CA GLN A 318 14.58 -13.65 15.75
C GLN A 318 13.77 -12.36 15.56
N LYS A 319 13.74 -11.47 16.57
CA LYS A 319 13.07 -10.18 16.44
C LYS A 319 13.75 -9.32 15.38
N ARG A 320 15.08 -9.22 15.41
CA ARG A 320 15.86 -8.40 14.46
C ARG A 320 15.86 -8.88 13.02
N LEU A 321 15.63 -10.18 12.77
CA LEU A 321 15.52 -10.73 11.41
C LEU A 321 14.28 -10.22 10.66
N ARG A 322 13.34 -9.59 11.36
CA ARG A 322 12.09 -9.06 10.79
C ARG A 322 12.23 -7.63 10.29
N HIS A 323 13.36 -6.98 10.55
CA HIS A 323 13.51 -5.54 10.38
C HIS A 323 14.69 -5.17 9.48
N ASN A 324 14.51 -4.07 8.77
CA ASN A 324 15.53 -3.28 8.09
C ASN A 324 15.90 -2.07 8.97
N ILE A 325 17.05 -1.47 8.66
CA ILE A 325 17.47 -0.18 9.21
C ILE A 325 17.64 0.81 8.05
N PHE A 326 16.88 1.89 8.09
CA PHE A 326 16.84 2.92 7.06
C PHE A 326 17.63 4.15 7.54
N PHE A 327 18.38 4.79 6.67
CA PHE A 327 19.24 5.91 7.03
C PHE A 327 19.63 6.77 5.83
N ASN A 328 20.25 7.90 6.13
CA ASN A 328 21.01 8.71 5.18
C ASN A 328 22.47 8.82 5.62
N LEU A 329 23.34 9.17 4.68
CA LEU A 329 24.75 9.44 4.95
C LEU A 329 24.91 10.87 5.46
N ASP A 330 25.80 11.07 6.44
CA ASP A 330 26.10 12.39 7.01
C ASP A 330 26.74 13.34 5.99
#